data_AF-A0A3D5YZ98-F1
#
_entry.id   AF-A0A3D5YZ98-F1
#
_cell.length_a   1.000
_cell.length_b   1.000
_cell.length_c   1.000
_cell.angle_alpha   90.00
_cell.angle_beta   90.00
_cell.angle_gamma   90.00
#
_symmetry.space_group_name_H-M   'P 1'
#
loop_
_entity.id
_entity.type
_entity.pdbx_description
1 polymer ?
#
loop_
_entity_poly.entity_id
_entity_poly.type
_entity_poly.pdbx_seq_one_letter_code
_entity_poly.pdbx_strand_id
1 'polypeptide(L)'
;MNKLILILALTIISGLILSVQAQKKNLEIKTESNNSGEKIFMKQADRSLALIEEAAQKISIKGVAIVAFIPGDVSKTWISKMKVVGNLTTESANLLGIAYTKASEMADTHKDSGSGVRKVLSGELGYQGGLIRKVNSGYILAVFSGGSGEQDLEVAKIGLDWLNKFY
;
A
#
# COMPACT_ATOMS: atom_id res chain seq x y z
N MET A 1 -52.71 25.03 12.12
CA MET A 1 -51.49 24.28 12.49
C MET A 1 -50.66 23.83 11.28
N ASN A 2 -50.74 24.52 10.11
CA ASN A 2 -50.23 23.94 8.85
C ASN A 2 -48.93 24.58 8.32
N LYS A 3 -48.61 25.84 8.64
CA LYS A 3 -47.43 26.51 8.05
C LYS A 3 -46.11 26.16 8.75
N LEU A 4 -46.12 26.03 10.08
CA LEU A 4 -44.92 25.71 10.86
C LEU A 4 -44.42 24.28 10.60
N ILE A 5 -45.35 23.32 10.52
CA ILE A 5 -45.05 21.92 10.18
C ILE A 5 -44.51 21.81 8.74
N LEU A 6 -45.06 22.59 7.81
CA LEU A 6 -44.61 22.61 6.41
C LEU A 6 -43.19 23.19 6.26
N ILE A 7 -42.88 24.28 6.97
CA ILE A 7 -41.53 24.87 6.97
C ILE A 7 -40.52 23.90 7.59
N LEU A 8 -40.87 23.27 8.71
CA LEU A 8 -40.01 22.28 9.36
C LEU A 8 -39.74 21.08 8.44
N ALA A 9 -40.77 20.57 7.77
CA ALA A 9 -40.63 19.48 6.79
C ALA A 9 -39.72 19.86 5.61
N LEU A 10 -39.87 21.08 5.05
CA LEU A 10 -38.98 21.55 3.97
C LEU A 10 -37.52 21.66 4.42
N THR A 11 -37.26 22.15 5.64
CA THR A 11 -35.89 22.26 6.16
C THR A 11 -35.22 20.89 6.31
N ILE A 12 -35.95 19.89 6.83
CA ILE A 12 -35.43 18.52 6.98
C ILE A 12 -35.13 17.89 5.61
N ILE A 13 -36.05 18.04 4.64
CA ILE A 13 -35.86 17.50 3.28
C ILE A 13 -34.64 18.15 2.61
N SER A 14 -34.50 19.48 2.72
CA SER A 14 -33.37 20.20 2.13
C SER A 14 -32.01 19.79 2.74
N GLY A 15 -31.95 19.58 4.07
CA GLY A 15 -30.76 19.05 4.75
C GLY A 15 -30.40 17.62 4.34
N LEU A 16 -31.40 16.76 4.11
CA LEU A 16 -31.16 15.42 3.56
C LEU A 16 -30.61 15.47 2.13
N ILE A 17 -31.16 16.31 1.25
CA ILE A 17 -30.68 16.42 -0.14
C ILE A 17 -29.24 16.92 -0.19
N LEU A 18 -28.90 17.94 0.61
CA LEU A 18 -27.55 18.49 0.67
C LEU A 18 -26.54 17.48 1.22
N SER A 19 -26.90 16.72 2.25
CA SER A 19 -26.01 15.70 2.82
C SER A 19 -25.78 14.52 1.86
N VAL A 20 -26.81 14.08 1.14
CA VAL A 20 -26.69 13.05 0.09
C VAL A 20 -25.82 13.54 -1.07
N GLN A 21 -25.99 14.79 -1.53
CA GLN A 21 -25.15 15.37 -2.57
C GLN A 21 -23.69 15.50 -2.14
N ALA A 22 -23.44 15.92 -0.90
CA ALA A 22 -22.08 16.02 -0.33
C ALA A 22 -21.41 14.65 -0.21
N GLN A 23 -22.15 13.61 0.20
CA GLN A 23 -21.65 12.24 0.23
C GLN A 23 -21.32 11.73 -1.17
N LYS A 24 -22.20 11.92 -2.14
CA LYS A 24 -21.99 11.49 -3.54
C LYS A 24 -20.74 12.15 -4.15
N LYS A 25 -20.58 13.46 -3.97
CA LYS A 25 -19.39 14.20 -4.43
C LYS A 25 -18.10 13.70 -3.78
N ASN A 26 -18.12 13.39 -2.48
CA ASN A 26 -16.97 12.81 -1.79
C ASN A 26 -16.61 11.40 -2.32
N LEU A 27 -17.62 10.58 -2.63
CA LEU A 27 -17.42 9.26 -3.24
C LEU A 27 -16.80 9.38 -4.63
N GLU A 28 -17.28 10.30 -5.47
CA GLU A 28 -16.72 10.57 -6.80
C GLU A 28 -15.26 11.02 -6.71
N ILE A 29 -14.94 11.99 -5.82
CA ILE A 29 -13.56 12.46 -5.58
C ILE A 29 -12.65 11.31 -5.10
N LYS A 30 -13.13 10.46 -4.19
CA LYS A 30 -12.35 9.30 -3.72
C LYS A 30 -12.10 8.29 -4.84
N THR A 31 -13.09 8.00 -5.67
CA THR A 31 -12.96 7.08 -6.81
C THR A 31 -11.98 7.63 -7.85
N GLU A 32 -12.06 8.92 -8.18
CA GLU A 32 -11.12 9.58 -9.11
C GLU A 32 -9.69 9.62 -8.56
N SER A 33 -9.52 9.97 -7.28
CA SER A 33 -8.23 9.96 -6.60
C SER A 33 -7.60 8.57 -6.61
N ASN A 34 -8.38 7.53 -6.29
CA ASN A 34 -7.91 6.14 -6.31
C ASN A 34 -7.47 5.72 -7.72
N ASN A 35 -8.24 6.07 -8.76
CA ASN A 35 -7.90 5.77 -10.16
C ASN A 35 -6.62 6.51 -10.59
N SER A 36 -6.41 7.73 -10.13
CA SER A 36 -5.18 8.48 -10.40
C SER A 36 -3.95 7.84 -9.73
N GLY A 37 -4.08 7.41 -8.48
CA GLY A 37 -3.02 6.71 -7.74
C GLY A 37 -2.65 5.37 -8.37
N GLU A 38 -3.63 4.63 -8.87
CA GLU A 38 -3.40 3.38 -9.58
C GLU A 38 -2.59 3.58 -10.88
N LYS A 39 -2.95 4.60 -11.67
CA LYS A 39 -2.23 4.97 -12.89
C LYS A 39 -0.79 5.41 -12.60
N ILE A 40 -0.58 6.19 -11.54
CA ILE A 40 0.76 6.57 -11.07
C ILE A 40 1.57 5.31 -10.75
N PHE A 41 1.02 4.40 -9.93
CA PHE A 41 1.69 3.15 -9.59
C PHE A 41 2.10 2.37 -10.84
N MET A 42 1.13 2.11 -11.74
CA MET A 42 1.36 1.29 -12.92
C MET A 42 2.46 1.86 -13.84
N LYS A 43 2.57 3.19 -13.90
CA LYS A 43 3.61 3.88 -14.66
C LYS A 43 5.00 3.79 -14.01
N GLN A 44 5.08 3.73 -12.68
CA GLN A 44 6.34 3.87 -11.94
C GLN A 44 6.87 2.57 -11.32
N ALA A 45 6.03 1.56 -11.15
CA ALA A 45 6.36 0.32 -10.45
C ALA A 45 7.55 -0.43 -11.06
N ASP A 46 7.66 -0.48 -12.39
CA ASP A 46 8.76 -1.18 -13.06
C ASP A 46 10.11 -0.50 -12.82
N ARG A 47 10.14 0.85 -12.83
CA ARG A 47 11.36 1.59 -12.50
C ARG A 47 11.71 1.45 -11.02
N SER A 48 10.71 1.45 -10.14
CA SER A 48 10.91 1.16 -8.71
C SER A 48 11.57 -0.20 -8.49
N LEU A 49 11.06 -1.26 -9.13
CA LEU A 49 11.62 -2.60 -9.00
C LEU A 49 13.04 -2.70 -9.59
N ALA A 50 13.31 -2.03 -10.71
CA ALA A 50 14.65 -1.97 -11.27
C ALA A 50 15.65 -1.30 -10.32
N LEU A 51 15.25 -0.22 -9.64
CA LEU A 51 16.11 0.44 -8.64
C LEU A 51 16.38 -0.44 -7.41
N ILE A 52 15.39 -1.19 -6.95
CA ILE A 52 15.58 -2.17 -5.85
C ILE A 52 16.56 -3.27 -6.30
N GLU A 53 16.42 -3.79 -7.51
CA GLU A 53 17.33 -4.78 -8.07
C GLU A 53 18.77 -4.25 -8.18
N GLU A 54 18.96 -3.06 -8.74
CA GLU A 54 20.27 -2.40 -8.84
C GLU A 54 20.92 -2.25 -7.45
N ALA A 55 20.13 -1.91 -6.43
CA ALA A 55 20.61 -1.78 -5.06
C ALA A 55 20.98 -3.13 -4.44
N ALA A 56 20.12 -4.14 -4.59
CA ALA A 56 20.38 -5.50 -4.12
C ALA A 56 21.66 -6.09 -4.73
N GLN A 57 21.88 -5.85 -6.03
CA GLN A 57 23.11 -6.27 -6.71
C GLN A 57 24.36 -5.57 -6.15
N LYS A 58 24.30 -4.28 -5.81
CA LYS A 58 25.43 -3.53 -5.22
C LYS A 58 25.89 -4.10 -3.89
N ILE A 59 24.97 -4.62 -3.08
CA ILE A 59 25.29 -5.25 -1.80
C ILE A 59 25.29 -6.78 -1.86
N SER A 60 25.29 -7.35 -3.08
CA SER A 60 25.38 -8.79 -3.35
C SER A 60 24.30 -9.66 -2.69
N ILE A 61 23.09 -9.13 -2.48
CA ILE A 61 21.94 -9.91 -2.01
C ILE A 61 21.06 -10.34 -3.19
N LYS A 62 20.47 -11.54 -3.06
CA LYS A 62 19.53 -12.12 -4.02
C LYS A 62 18.22 -12.41 -3.31
N GLY A 63 17.10 -12.24 -4.00
CA GLY A 63 15.79 -12.54 -3.44
C GLY A 63 14.64 -12.04 -4.28
N VAL A 64 13.57 -11.61 -3.62
CA VAL A 64 12.36 -11.12 -4.30
C VAL A 64 12.02 -9.72 -3.80
N ALA A 65 11.81 -8.81 -4.75
CA ALA A 65 11.27 -7.48 -4.51
C ALA A 65 9.77 -7.46 -4.81
N ILE A 66 8.97 -6.79 -3.97
CA ILE A 66 7.56 -6.48 -4.21
C ILE A 66 7.38 -4.98 -4.03
N VAL A 67 6.60 -4.36 -4.91
CA VAL A 67 6.04 -3.02 -4.68
C VAL A 67 4.53 -3.10 -4.83
N ALA A 68 3.79 -2.32 -4.05
CA ALA A 68 2.34 -2.30 -4.13
C ALA A 68 1.74 -0.92 -3.87
N PHE A 69 0.55 -0.71 -4.40
CA PHE A 69 -0.33 0.40 -4.10
C PHE A 69 -1.66 -0.13 -3.55
N ILE A 70 -2.06 0.40 -2.40
CA ILE A 70 -3.31 0.09 -1.71
C ILE A 70 -4.20 1.33 -1.77
N PRO A 71 -5.30 1.33 -2.55
CA PRO A 71 -6.20 2.47 -2.62
C PRO A 71 -6.97 2.71 -1.31
N GLY A 72 -7.04 3.97 -0.89
CA GLY A 72 -7.82 4.42 0.27
C GLY A 72 -7.20 4.07 1.63
N ASP A 73 -8.02 4.14 2.68
CA ASP A 73 -7.59 4.00 4.07
C ASP A 73 -7.72 2.57 4.62
N VAL A 74 -8.37 1.68 3.88
CA VAL A 74 -8.65 0.30 4.29
C VAL A 74 -8.24 -0.64 3.18
N SER A 75 -7.38 -1.59 3.52
CA SER A 75 -6.89 -2.63 2.62
C SER A 75 -7.97 -3.63 2.23
N LYS A 76 -8.78 -3.28 1.22
CA LYS A 76 -9.79 -4.18 0.61
C LYS A 76 -9.27 -4.86 -0.65
N THR A 77 -8.50 -4.11 -1.43
CA THR A 77 -7.87 -4.53 -2.68
C THR A 77 -6.55 -3.79 -2.77
N TRP A 78 -5.58 -4.36 -3.47
CA TRP A 78 -4.35 -3.65 -3.84
C TRP A 78 -3.92 -4.08 -5.23
N ILE A 79 -2.99 -3.33 -5.81
CA ILE A 79 -2.24 -3.78 -6.97
C ILE A 79 -0.75 -3.86 -6.61
N SER A 80 -0.08 -4.91 -7.09
CA SER A 80 1.33 -5.13 -6.83
C SER A 80 2.06 -5.57 -8.08
N LYS A 81 3.36 -5.28 -8.12
CA LYS A 81 4.30 -5.91 -9.06
C LYS A 81 5.45 -6.51 -8.25
N MET A 82 6.05 -7.55 -8.80
CA MET A 82 7.19 -8.22 -8.17
C MET A 82 8.32 -8.41 -9.18
N LYS A 83 9.53 -8.54 -8.65
CA LYS A 83 10.70 -8.92 -9.43
C LYS A 83 11.54 -9.93 -8.66
N VAL A 84 11.90 -11.02 -9.33
CA VAL A 84 12.91 -11.94 -8.84
C VAL A 84 14.28 -11.35 -9.13
N VAL A 85 15.06 -11.15 -8.07
CA VAL A 85 16.45 -10.69 -8.10
C VAL A 85 17.34 -11.90 -7.83
N GLY A 86 17.68 -12.64 -8.88
CA GLY A 86 18.46 -13.88 -8.78
C GLY A 86 17.64 -15.09 -8.33
N ASN A 87 17.12 -15.09 -7.09
CA ASN A 87 16.50 -16.28 -6.49
C ASN A 87 15.04 -16.06 -6.11
N LEU A 88 14.14 -16.91 -6.60
CA LEU A 88 12.74 -16.97 -6.15
C LEU A 88 12.60 -17.72 -4.81
N THR A 89 13.44 -18.73 -4.62
CA THR A 89 13.49 -19.59 -3.42
C THR A 89 14.94 -19.89 -3.07
N THR A 90 15.18 -20.32 -1.83
CA THR A 90 16.42 -21.00 -1.40
C THR A 90 16.10 -22.46 -1.08
N GLU A 91 17.08 -23.24 -0.62
CA GLU A 91 16.84 -24.60 -0.12
C GLU A 91 15.89 -24.64 1.09
N SER A 92 15.80 -23.55 1.85
CA SER A 92 15.05 -23.47 3.11
C SER A 92 13.92 -22.43 3.12
N ALA A 93 13.78 -21.61 2.08
CA ALA A 93 12.87 -20.47 2.10
C ALA A 93 12.15 -20.22 0.77
N ASN A 94 10.84 -19.96 0.87
CA ASN A 94 10.04 -19.38 -0.22
C ASN A 94 10.08 -17.85 -0.13
N LEU A 95 11.01 -17.21 -0.84
CA LEU A 95 11.26 -15.77 -0.70
C LEU A 95 10.09 -14.92 -1.20
N LEU A 96 9.39 -15.35 -2.25
CA LEU A 96 8.17 -14.68 -2.71
C LEU A 96 7.06 -14.76 -1.65
N GLY A 97 6.87 -15.95 -1.07
CA GLY A 97 5.92 -16.15 0.03
C GLY A 97 6.23 -15.22 1.20
N ILE A 98 7.48 -15.22 1.66
CA ILE A 98 7.95 -14.36 2.76
C ILE A 98 7.76 -12.87 2.43
N ALA A 99 8.06 -12.43 1.21
CA ALA A 99 7.85 -11.04 0.81
C ALA A 99 6.36 -10.64 0.87
N TYR A 100 5.45 -11.53 0.47
CA TYR A 100 4.01 -11.27 0.58
C TYR A 100 3.48 -11.29 2.01
N THR A 101 4.05 -12.09 2.91
CA THR A 101 3.63 -12.05 4.32
C THR A 101 4.02 -10.72 4.97
N LYS A 102 5.23 -10.20 4.69
CA LYS A 102 5.63 -8.84 5.07
C LYS A 102 4.69 -7.78 4.49
N ALA A 103 4.36 -7.86 3.19
CA ALA A 103 3.45 -6.91 2.55
C ALA A 103 2.04 -6.93 3.16
N SER A 104 1.52 -8.13 3.46
CA SER A 104 0.21 -8.31 4.08
C SER A 104 0.15 -7.74 5.50
N GLU A 105 1.20 -7.96 6.31
CA GLU A 105 1.32 -7.37 7.65
C GLU A 105 1.24 -5.83 7.58
N MET A 106 1.98 -5.22 6.64
CA MET A 106 1.97 -3.77 6.47
C MET A 106 0.63 -3.23 5.97
N ALA A 107 -0.04 -3.95 5.07
CA ALA A 107 -1.34 -3.56 4.56
C ALA A 107 -2.42 -3.56 5.64
N ASP A 108 -2.34 -4.47 6.61
CA ASP A 108 -3.27 -4.52 7.74
C ASP A 108 -2.93 -3.48 8.81
N THR A 109 -1.66 -3.38 9.18
CA THR A 109 -1.22 -2.55 10.31
C THR A 109 -0.97 -1.08 9.95
N HIS A 110 -0.76 -0.79 8.67
CA HIS A 110 -0.24 0.50 8.18
C HIS A 110 1.08 0.91 8.84
N LYS A 111 1.89 -0.08 9.24
CA LYS A 111 3.23 0.07 9.80
C LYS A 111 4.21 -0.77 9.00
N ASP A 112 5.50 -0.43 9.09
CA ASP A 112 6.56 -1.19 8.43
C ASP A 112 6.57 -2.66 8.93
N SER A 113 7.05 -3.60 8.12
CA SER A 113 6.95 -5.03 8.44
C SER A 113 7.81 -5.39 9.64
N GLY A 114 7.36 -6.32 10.48
CA GLY A 114 8.06 -6.66 11.73
C GLY A 114 8.05 -5.55 12.77
N SER A 115 7.10 -4.61 12.71
CA SER A 115 7.02 -3.48 13.67
C SER A 115 6.58 -3.88 15.08
N GLY A 116 6.00 -5.07 15.24
CA GLY A 116 5.57 -5.58 16.54
C GLY A 116 4.35 -4.85 17.14
N VAL A 117 3.65 -4.02 16.36
CA VAL A 117 2.47 -3.26 16.84
C VAL A 117 1.26 -4.14 17.16
N ARG A 118 1.25 -5.37 16.66
CA ARG A 118 0.31 -6.42 17.03
C ARG A 118 0.99 -7.78 17.06
N LYS A 119 0.30 -8.79 17.58
CA LYS A 119 0.75 -10.18 17.51
C LYS A 119 0.84 -10.63 16.04
N VAL A 120 1.83 -11.47 15.76
CA VAL A 120 2.01 -12.14 14.47
C VAL A 120 0.82 -13.07 14.23
N LEU A 121 0.20 -12.96 13.05
CA LEU A 121 -0.94 -13.80 12.67
C LEU A 121 -0.48 -15.12 12.03
N SER A 122 -1.39 -16.09 11.94
CA SER A 122 -1.11 -17.34 11.22
C SER A 122 -0.76 -17.03 9.75
N GLY A 123 0.37 -17.55 9.29
CA GLY A 123 0.92 -17.26 7.96
C GLY A 123 1.89 -16.09 7.91
N GLU A 124 2.07 -15.32 8.99
CA GLU A 124 3.10 -14.28 9.09
C GLU A 124 4.35 -14.77 9.82
N LEU A 125 5.45 -14.02 9.67
CA LEU A 125 6.75 -14.35 10.26
C LEU A 125 7.31 -13.28 11.20
N GLY A 126 6.74 -12.07 11.18
CA GLY A 126 7.24 -10.93 11.97
C GLY A 126 8.59 -10.39 11.52
N TYR A 127 8.99 -10.67 10.26
CA TYR A 127 10.29 -10.27 9.73
C TYR A 127 10.30 -8.83 9.21
N GLN A 128 11.41 -8.15 9.47
CA GLN A 128 11.72 -6.86 8.84
C GLN A 128 12.11 -7.05 7.36
N GLY A 129 11.99 -5.97 6.58
CA GLY A 129 12.35 -5.94 5.16
C GLY A 129 11.32 -5.28 4.24
N GLY A 130 10.24 -4.74 4.81
CA GLY A 130 9.24 -3.95 4.11
C GLY A 130 9.02 -2.59 4.75
N LEU A 131 8.73 -1.60 3.91
CA LEU A 131 8.37 -0.24 4.31
C LEU A 131 7.05 0.17 3.65
N ILE A 132 6.22 0.91 4.37
CA ILE A 132 4.94 1.45 3.89
C ILE A 132 4.84 2.95 4.14
N ARG A 133 4.23 3.69 3.22
CA ARG A 133 3.97 5.13 3.35
C ARG A 133 2.52 5.46 3.00
N LYS A 134 1.95 6.37 3.79
CA LYS A 134 0.66 6.99 3.47
C LYS A 134 0.85 7.99 2.34
N VAL A 135 -0.05 7.95 1.36
CA VAL A 135 -0.18 8.92 0.28
C VAL A 135 -1.62 9.42 0.20
N ASN A 136 -1.86 10.51 -0.54
CA ASN A 136 -3.19 11.12 -0.61
C ASN A 136 -4.29 10.16 -1.11
N SER A 137 -3.94 9.26 -2.04
CA SER A 137 -4.86 8.28 -2.63
C SER A 137 -4.83 6.90 -1.94
N GLY A 138 -4.08 6.73 -0.84
CA GLY A 138 -3.98 5.44 -0.16
C GLY A 138 -2.64 5.17 0.49
N TYR A 139 -2.03 4.02 0.20
CA TYR A 139 -0.70 3.64 0.68
C TYR A 139 0.14 3.07 -0.44
N ILE A 140 1.45 3.30 -0.38
CA ILE A 140 2.45 2.62 -1.19
C ILE A 140 3.39 1.84 -0.29
N LEU A 141 3.85 0.70 -0.75
CA LEU A 141 4.83 -0.11 -0.02
C LEU A 141 5.87 -0.71 -0.95
N ALA A 142 7.03 -1.01 -0.38
CA ALA A 142 8.08 -1.79 -1.01
C ALA A 142 8.60 -2.83 -0.01
N VAL A 143 8.90 -4.02 -0.50
CA VAL A 143 9.42 -5.15 0.26
C VAL A 143 10.58 -5.75 -0.49
N PHE A 144 11.59 -6.19 0.25
CA PHE A 144 12.56 -7.16 -0.23
C PHE A 144 12.62 -8.36 0.73
N SER A 145 12.97 -9.52 0.19
CA SER A 145 13.22 -10.73 0.97
C SER A 145 14.37 -11.49 0.35
N GLY A 146 15.52 -11.51 1.03
CA GLY A 146 16.68 -12.27 0.56
C GLY A 146 17.99 -12.06 1.34
N GLY A 147 18.12 -10.94 2.06
CA GLY A 147 19.24 -10.64 2.95
C GLY A 147 18.84 -10.66 4.43
N SER A 148 19.59 -9.95 5.27
CA SER A 148 19.15 -9.61 6.62
C SER A 148 17.96 -8.63 6.58
N GLY A 149 17.25 -8.47 7.70
CA GLY A 149 16.14 -7.53 7.79
C GLY A 149 16.57 -6.09 7.47
N GLU A 150 17.76 -5.68 7.90
CA GLU A 150 18.34 -4.37 7.62
C GLU A 150 18.69 -4.19 6.14
N GLN A 151 19.32 -5.19 5.53
CA GLN A 151 19.65 -5.17 4.10
C GLN A 151 18.39 -5.13 3.23
N ASP A 152 17.38 -5.93 3.57
CA ASP A 152 16.09 -5.93 2.91
C ASP A 152 15.43 -4.54 2.98
N LEU A 153 15.46 -3.90 4.16
CA LEU A 153 14.92 -2.54 4.36
C LEU A 153 15.68 -1.49 3.53
N GLU A 154 17.01 -1.56 3.51
CA GLU A 154 17.86 -0.62 2.77
C GLU A 154 17.50 -0.59 1.28
N VAL A 155 17.38 -1.76 0.66
CA VAL A 155 17.07 -1.85 -0.77
C VAL A 155 15.60 -1.55 -1.06
N ALA A 156 14.66 -1.99 -0.20
CA ALA A 156 13.24 -1.70 -0.35
C ALA A 156 12.96 -0.18 -0.27
N LYS A 157 13.67 0.53 0.62
CA LYS A 157 13.56 1.98 0.79
C LYS A 157 13.80 2.74 -0.51
N ILE A 158 14.77 2.32 -1.31
CA ILE A 158 15.11 2.99 -2.57
C ILE A 158 13.94 2.97 -3.55
N GLY A 159 13.25 1.82 -3.66
CA GLY A 159 12.05 1.72 -4.50
C GLY A 159 10.88 2.52 -3.96
N LEU A 160 10.66 2.46 -2.64
CA LEU A 160 9.60 3.24 -2.00
C LEU A 160 9.79 4.75 -2.17
N ASP A 161 11.02 5.22 -1.96
CA ASP A 161 11.39 6.63 -2.16
C ASP A 161 11.23 7.07 -3.62
N TRP A 162 11.41 6.15 -4.59
CA TRP A 162 11.09 6.43 -5.99
C TRP A 162 9.58 6.64 -6.19
N LEU A 163 8.75 5.69 -5.73
CA LEU A 163 7.29 5.79 -5.87
C LEU A 163 6.76 7.07 -5.20
N ASN A 164 7.25 7.39 -4.00
CA ASN A 164 6.77 8.52 -3.21
C ASN A 164 6.95 9.89 -3.89
N LYS A 165 7.84 10.01 -4.90
CA LYS A 165 8.01 11.27 -5.67
C LYS A 165 6.81 11.63 -6.54
N PHE A 166 5.91 10.68 -6.78
CA PHE A 166 4.82 10.83 -7.74
C PHE A 166 3.43 10.88 -7.12
N TYR A 167 3.34 10.76 -5.79
CA TYR A 167 2.09 10.81 -5.02
C TYR A 167 2.01 12.06 -4.14
#